data_AF-A0A3S3UDI9-F1
#
_entry.id   AF-A0A3S3UDI9-F1
#
_cell.length_a   1.000
_cell.length_b   1.000
_cell.length_c   1.000
_cell.angle_alpha   90.00
_cell.angle_beta   90.00
_cell.angle_gamma   90.00
#
_symmetry.space_group_name_H-M   'P 1'
#
loop_
_entity.id
_entity.type
_entity.pdbx_description
1 polymer ?
#
loop_
_entity_poly.entity_id
_entity_poly.type
_entity_poly.pdbx_seq_one_letter_code
_entity_poly.pdbx_strand_id
1 'polypeptide(L)'
;MDALTATKTIYRDLLAIMRKNEQGILDDLDSEFLHDFRVAIRRTRSGLDMIKNVLEPKISTRFKEEFRFLGKITGPMRDLDVYLLMEDDYKVRLPDHLQKGLSY
;
A
#
# COMPACT_ATOMS: atom_id res chain seq x y z
N MET A 1 22.06 -20.26 0.70
CA MET A 1 20.77 -19.81 1.24
C MET A 1 19.68 -20.55 0.48
N ASP A 2 18.80 -21.29 1.16
CA ASP A 2 17.69 -22.00 0.51
C ASP A 2 16.49 -21.08 0.21
N ALA A 3 15.55 -21.56 -0.59
CA ALA A 3 14.38 -20.79 -1.04
C ALA A 3 13.50 -20.32 0.13
N LEU A 4 13.35 -21.13 1.18
CA LEU A 4 12.54 -20.80 2.36
C LEU A 4 13.17 -19.65 3.15
N THR A 5 14.50 -19.70 3.32
CA THR A 5 15.28 -18.68 4.02
C THR A 5 15.23 -17.37 3.26
N ALA A 6 15.46 -17.38 1.94
CA ALA A 6 15.36 -16.19 1.11
C ALA A 6 13.94 -15.57 1.16
N THR A 7 12.90 -16.41 1.07
CA THR A 7 11.49 -15.97 1.17
C THR A 7 11.20 -15.31 2.52
N LYS A 8 11.67 -15.90 3.62
CA LYS A 8 11.51 -15.31 4.97
C LYS A 8 12.25 -13.98 5.10
N THR A 9 13.43 -13.86 4.51
CA THR A 9 14.18 -12.59 4.50
C THR A 9 13.40 -11.50 3.78
N ILE A 10 12.92 -11.77 2.55
CA ILE A 10 12.11 -10.82 1.77
C ILE A 10 10.88 -10.36 2.56
N TYR A 11 10.13 -11.28 3.17
CA TYR A 11 8.93 -10.89 3.93
C TYR A 11 9.24 -10.17 5.24
N ARG A 12 10.38 -10.42 5.87
CA ARG A 12 10.84 -9.66 7.03
C ARG A 12 11.18 -8.22 6.66
N ASP A 13 11.84 -8.02 5.53
CA ASP A 13 12.17 -6.68 5.03
C ASP A 13 10.90 -5.89 4.71
N LEU A 14 9.93 -6.53 4.04
CA LEU A 14 8.63 -5.93 3.76
C LEU A 14 7.85 -5.60 5.05
N LEU A 15 7.88 -6.49 6.05
CA LEU A 15 7.27 -6.22 7.36
C LEU A 15 7.97 -5.07 8.09
N ALA A 16 9.29 -4.96 8.00
CA ALA A 16 10.04 -3.86 8.58
C ALA A 16 9.63 -2.50 7.96
N ILE A 17 9.42 -2.46 6.65
CA ILE A 17 8.90 -1.26 5.96
C ILE A 17 7.50 -0.91 6.48
N MET A 18 6.61 -1.90 6.63
CA MET A 18 5.27 -1.66 7.18
C MET A 18 5.34 -1.07 8.60
N ARG A 19 6.15 -1.68 9.48
CA ARG A 19 6.29 -1.23 10.88
C ARG A 19 6.94 0.15 10.99
N LYS A 20 7.94 0.45 10.15
CA LYS A 20 8.59 1.76 10.14
C LYS A 20 7.62 2.90 9.80
N ASN A 21 6.64 2.63 8.92
CA ASN A 21 5.69 3.64 8.47
C ASN A 21 4.43 3.75 9.35
N GLU A 22 4.17 2.79 10.23
CA GLU A 22 2.96 2.73 11.04
C GLU A 22 2.73 4.00 11.88
N GLN A 23 3.78 4.49 12.56
CA GLN A 23 3.66 5.69 13.38
C GLN A 23 3.38 6.95 12.55
N GLY A 24 4.02 7.10 11.38
CA GLY A 24 3.79 8.26 10.50
C GLY A 24 2.39 8.30 9.88
N ILE A 25 1.76 7.13 9.70
CA ILE A 25 0.34 7.02 9.30
C ILE A 25 -0.56 7.47 10.45
N LEU A 26 -0.29 6.99 11.68
CA LEU A 26 -1.12 7.32 12.85
C LEU A 26 -1.04 8.80 13.23
N ASP A 27 0.12 9.40 13.05
CA ASP A 27 0.38 10.82 13.33
C ASP A 27 0.03 11.74 12.16
N ASP A 28 -0.45 11.20 11.03
CA ASP A 28 -0.84 11.92 9.81
C ASP A 28 0.25 12.91 9.32
N LEU A 29 1.51 12.46 9.30
CA LEU A 29 2.66 13.34 9.04
C LEU A 29 2.87 13.66 7.56
N ASP A 30 2.73 12.65 6.71
CA ASP A 30 2.90 12.75 5.26
C ASP A 30 2.21 11.55 4.58
N SER A 31 1.58 11.79 3.44
CA SER A 31 0.91 10.73 2.69
C SER A 31 1.85 9.60 2.21
N GLU A 32 3.15 9.86 2.09
CA GLU A 32 4.17 8.89 1.70
C GLU A 32 4.30 7.74 2.71
N PHE A 33 4.02 7.97 4.00
CA PHE A 33 4.01 6.89 5.00
C PHE A 33 2.95 5.83 4.64
N LEU A 34 1.74 6.27 4.28
CA LEU A 34 0.67 5.36 3.85
C LEU A 34 0.98 4.76 2.47
N HIS A 35 1.62 5.52 1.58
CA HIS A 35 2.07 5.02 0.28
C HIS A 35 3.02 3.83 0.44
N ASP A 36 4.13 4.00 1.15
CA ASP A 36 5.17 2.99 1.33
C ASP A 36 4.66 1.75 2.07
N PHE A 37 3.83 1.94 3.08
CA PHE A 37 3.14 0.86 3.78
C PHE A 37 2.31 0.00 2.81
N ARG A 38 1.53 0.65 1.93
CA ARG A 38 0.70 -0.03 0.93
C ARG A 38 1.53 -0.68 -0.18
N VAL A 39 2.65 -0.08 -0.58
CA VAL A 39 3.60 -0.70 -1.52
C VAL A 39 4.14 -2.00 -0.94
N ALA A 40 4.53 -2.01 0.34
CA ALA A 40 4.98 -3.23 1.01
C ALA A 40 3.89 -4.30 1.05
N ILE A 41 2.62 -3.94 1.35
CA ILE A 41 1.49 -4.88 1.34
C ILE A 41 1.30 -5.49 -0.05
N ARG A 42 1.33 -4.66 -1.10
CA ARG A 42 1.19 -5.12 -2.49
C ARG A 42 2.29 -6.11 -2.85
N ARG A 43 3.55 -5.79 -2.53
CA ARG A 43 4.70 -6.68 -2.76
C ARG A 43 4.56 -8.00 -2.01
N THR A 44 4.12 -7.97 -0.75
CA THR A 44 3.87 -9.20 0.02
C THR A 44 2.82 -10.08 -0.65
N ARG A 45 1.69 -9.50 -1.08
CA ARG A 45 0.63 -10.25 -1.78
C ARG A 45 1.10 -10.86 -3.10
N SER A 46 1.79 -10.08 -3.94
CA SER A 46 2.38 -10.57 -5.19
C SER A 46 3.38 -11.69 -4.94
N GLY A 47 4.24 -11.56 -3.92
CA GLY A 47 5.17 -12.61 -3.52
C GLY A 47 4.46 -13.91 -3.14
N LEU A 48 3.35 -13.83 -2.38
CA LEU A 48 2.57 -15.00 -1.97
C LEU A 48 1.89 -15.70 -3.16
N ASP A 49 1.65 -15.00 -4.27
CA ASP A 49 1.14 -15.57 -5.51
C ASP A 49 2.24 -16.21 -6.37
N MET A 50 3.45 -15.65 -6.36
CA MET A 50 4.58 -16.10 -7.18
C MET A 50 5.37 -17.25 -6.55
N ILE A 51 5.62 -17.19 -5.23
CA ILE A 51 6.48 -18.13 -4.51
C ILE A 51 5.66 -19.34 -4.04
N LYS A 52 5.19 -20.14 -5.02
CA LYS A 52 4.43 -21.36 -4.77
C LYS A 52 5.34 -22.47 -4.25
N ASN A 53 4.80 -23.35 -3.40
CA ASN A 53 5.48 -24.54 -2.85
C ASN A 53 6.68 -24.29 -1.92
N VAL A 54 7.03 -23.04 -1.59
CA VAL A 54 8.07 -22.75 -0.58
C VAL A 54 7.50 -22.63 0.83
N LEU A 55 6.29 -22.07 0.94
CA LEU A 55 5.53 -21.99 2.19
C LEU A 55 4.41 -23.02 2.19
N GLU A 56 4.03 -23.48 3.38
CA GLU A 56 2.86 -24.34 3.53
C GLU A 56 1.61 -23.64 2.97
N PRO A 57 0.74 -24.36 2.22
CA PRO A 57 -0.43 -23.75 1.60
C PRO A 57 -1.34 -23.00 2.58
N LYS A 58 -1.52 -23.54 3.79
CA LYS A 58 -2.33 -22.91 4.85
C LYS A 58 -1.78 -21.54 5.26
N ILE A 59 -0.45 -21.42 5.37
CA ILE A 59 0.23 -20.16 5.72
C ILE A 59 0.00 -19.13 4.62
N SER A 60 0.22 -19.52 3.36
CA SER A 60 0.04 -18.64 2.21
C SER A 60 -1.40 -18.16 2.07
N THR A 61 -2.38 -19.04 2.23
CA THR A 61 -3.81 -18.67 2.16
C THR A 61 -4.18 -17.65 3.24
N ARG A 62 -3.80 -17.92 4.50
CA ARG A 62 -4.08 -17.01 5.62
C ARG A 62 -3.51 -15.62 5.37
N PHE A 63 -2.23 -15.53 5.03
CA PHE A 63 -1.59 -14.23 4.83
C PHE A 63 -2.13 -13.49 3.60
N LYS A 64 -2.55 -14.21 2.54
CA LYS A 64 -3.23 -13.56 1.40
C LYS A 64 -4.52 -12.87 1.84
N GLU A 65 -5.31 -13.50 2.70
CA GLU A 65 -6.56 -12.93 3.23
C GLU A 65 -6.30 -11.73 4.14
N GLU A 66 -5.38 -11.88 5.11
CA GLU A 66 -5.02 -10.81 6.04
C GLU A 66 -4.45 -9.57 5.32
N PHE A 67 -3.51 -9.75 4.39
CA PHE A 67 -2.95 -8.63 3.62
C PHE A 67 -3.94 -8.06 2.59
N ARG A 68 -4.89 -8.86 2.08
CA ARG A 68 -6.00 -8.33 1.26
C ARG A 68 -6.90 -7.42 2.10
N PHE A 69 -7.21 -7.83 3.32
CA PHE A 69 -7.99 -7.01 4.25
C PHE A 69 -7.28 -5.69 4.57
N LEU A 70 -6.00 -5.72 4.94
CA LEU A 70 -5.21 -4.51 5.19
C LEU A 70 -5.15 -3.58 3.98
N GLY A 71 -4.93 -4.13 2.78
CA GLY A 71 -4.95 -3.34 1.55
C GLY A 71 -6.31 -2.71 1.24
N LYS A 72 -7.41 -3.37 1.63
CA LYS A 72 -8.78 -2.87 1.45
C LYS A 72 -9.08 -1.71 2.39
N ILE A 73 -8.77 -1.83 3.68
CA ILE A 73 -9.11 -0.79 4.67
C ILE A 73 -8.26 0.47 4.50
N THR A 74 -7.02 0.32 4.01
CA THR A 74 -6.11 1.46 3.74
C THR A 74 -6.29 2.07 2.35
N GLY A 75 -7.18 1.51 1.52
CA GLY A 75 -7.42 1.98 0.15
C GLY A 75 -8.01 3.38 0.08
N PRO A 76 -9.19 3.61 0.69
CA PRO A 76 -9.90 4.88 0.58
C PRO A 76 -9.08 6.09 1.03
N MET A 77 -8.34 5.96 2.14
CA MET A 77 -7.47 7.05 2.63
C MET A 77 -6.37 7.37 1.61
N ARG A 78 -5.71 6.35 1.04
CA ARG A 78 -4.68 6.60 0.03
C ARG A 78 -5.24 7.19 -1.26
N ASP A 79 -6.46 6.82 -1.64
CA ASP A 79 -7.12 7.42 -2.80
C ASP A 79 -7.34 8.91 -2.56
N LEU A 80 -7.83 9.30 -1.37
CA LEU A 80 -7.98 10.71 -0.98
C LEU A 80 -6.66 11.47 -0.98
N ASP A 81 -5.59 10.90 -0.41
CA ASP A 81 -4.26 11.52 -0.43
C ASP A 81 -3.82 11.84 -1.86
N VAL A 82 -3.99 10.88 -2.77
CA VAL A 82 -3.62 11.05 -4.18
C VAL A 82 -4.51 12.12 -4.83
N TYR A 83 -5.81 12.15 -4.55
CA TYR A 83 -6.70 13.18 -5.08
C TYR A 83 -6.30 14.57 -4.63
N LEU A 84 -5.95 14.75 -3.35
CA LEU A 84 -5.51 16.03 -2.79
C LEU A 84 -4.16 16.46 -3.39
N LEU A 85 -3.19 15.55 -3.49
CA LEU A 85 -1.89 15.85 -4.10
C LEU A 85 -1.99 16.24 -5.58
N MET A 86 -2.96 15.67 -6.29
CA MET A 86 -3.18 15.90 -7.72
C MET A 86 -4.19 17.02 -7.99
N GLU A 87 -4.71 17.69 -6.96
CA GLU A 87 -5.83 18.63 -7.08
C GLU A 87 -5.53 19.74 -8.10
N ASP A 88 -4.37 20.38 -8.00
CA ASP A 88 -4.00 21.47 -8.91
C ASP A 88 -3.83 21.00 -10.37
N ASP A 89 -3.23 19.83 -10.58
CA ASP A 89 -3.12 19.22 -11.91
C ASP A 89 -4.50 18.88 -12.48
N TYR A 90 -5.43 18.40 -11.65
CA TYR A 90 -6.81 18.17 -12.07
C TYR A 90 -7.54 19.47 -12.41
N LYS A 91 -7.34 20.55 -11.65
CA LYS A 91 -7.93 21.87 -11.94
C LYS A 91 -7.48 22.41 -13.28
N VAL A 92 -6.18 22.33 -13.59
CA VAL A 92 -5.62 22.82 -14.87
C VAL A 92 -6.17 22.06 -16.09
N ARG A 93 -6.57 20.80 -15.92
CA ARG A 93 -7.15 19.98 -17.00
C ARG A 93 -8.62 20.28 -17.29
N LEU A 94 -9.30 21.02 -16.42
CA LEU A 94 -10.70 21.36 -16.60
C LEU A 94 -10.85 22.60 -17.50
N PRO A 95 -11.86 22.64 -18.39
CA PRO A 95 -12.26 23.88 -19.05
C PRO A 95 -12.60 24.98 -18.05
N ASP A 96 -12.29 26.24 -18.38
CA ASP A 96 -12.46 27.41 -17.50
C ASP A 96 -13.86 27.52 -16.85
N HIS A 97 -14.90 27.10 -17.57
CA HIS A 97 -16.27 27.15 -17.07
C HIS A 97 -16.59 26.11 -15.97
N LEU A 98 -15.81 25.03 -15.88
CA LEU A 98 -15.94 24.01 -14.83
C LEU A 98 -15.02 24.29 -13.63
N GLN A 99 -13.95 25.06 -13.81
CA GLN A 99 -13.01 25.40 -12.72
C GLN A 99 -13.67 26.22 -11.60
N LYS A 100 -14.66 27.06 -11.91
CA LYS A 100 -15.34 27.94 -10.95
C LYS A 100 -16.04 27.18 -9.81
N GLY A 101 -16.45 25.93 -10.04
CA GLY A 101 -17.16 25.10 -9.05
C GLY A 101 -16.28 24.46 -7.98
N LEU A 102 -14.94 24.60 -8.07
CA LEU A 102 -13.97 23.98 -7.16
C LEU A 102 -13.32 24.97 -6.17
N SER A 103 -13.91 26.17 -6.04
CA SER A 103 -13.45 27.18 -5.09
C SER A 103 -14.20 26.97 -3.77
N TYR A 104 -13.52 26.45 -2.75
CA TYR A 104 -14.02 26.34 -1.38
C TYR A 104 -13.50 27.47 -0.51
#